data_AF-A0A1B7M0R2-F1
#
_entry.id   AF-A0A1B7M0R2-F1
#
_cell.length_a   1.000
_cell.length_b   1.000
_cell.length_c   1.000
_cell.angle_alpha   90.00
_cell.angle_beta   90.00
_cell.angle_gamma   90.00
#
_symmetry.space_group_name_H-M   'P 1'
#
loop_
_entity.id
_entity.type
_entity.pdbx_description
1 polymer ?
#
loop_
_entity_poly.entity_id
_entity_poly.type
_entity_poly.pdbx_seq_one_letter_code
_entity_poly.pdbx_strand_id
1 'polypeptide(L)' 'MKIGTVLVAVHQSEMDLYHDLLQLSQRYVTEHEVHHVATDVAQWSRKHIAKIAAVAADYDEIGDLW' A
#
# COMPACT_ATOMS: atom_id res chain seq x y z
N MET A 1 20.09 -5.20 -11.37
CA MET A 1 18.96 -4.52 -10.70
C MET A 1 18.90 -5.05 -9.28
N LYS A 2 18.86 -4.19 -8.28
CA LYS A 2 18.73 -4.62 -6.87
C LYS A 2 17.24 -4.76 -6.55
N ILE A 3 16.78 -5.98 -6.33
CA ILE A 3 15.35 -6.26 -6.11
C ILE A 3 14.83 -5.58 -4.83
N GLY A 4 15.68 -5.43 -3.79
CA GLY A 4 15.35 -4.69 -2.58
C GLY A 4 14.94 -3.23 -2.82
N THR A 5 15.64 -2.50 -3.70
CA THR A 5 15.27 -1.11 -4.04
C THR A 5 13.90 -1.01 -4.69
N VAL A 6 13.55 -1.98 -5.54
CA VAL A 6 12.22 -2.03 -6.18
C VAL A 6 11.14 -2.30 -5.14
N LEU A 7 11.39 -3.21 -4.19
CA LEU A 7 10.43 -3.54 -3.12
C LEU A 7 10.13 -2.33 -2.22
N VAL A 8 11.14 -1.52 -1.87
CA VAL A 8 10.95 -0.26 -1.11
C VAL A 8 10.08 0.72 -1.90
N ALA A 9 10.37 0.92 -3.19
CA ALA A 9 9.59 1.84 -4.03
C ALA A 9 8.12 1.40 -4.19
N VAL A 10 7.89 0.09 -4.34
CA VAL A 10 6.54 -0.48 -4.43
C VAL A 10 5.81 -0.36 -3.09
N HIS A 11 6.49 -0.61 -1.96
CA HIS A 11 5.90 -0.43 -0.63
C HIS A 11 5.43 1.02 -0.41
N GLN A 12 6.27 2.00 -0.75
CA GLN A 12 5.90 3.41 -0.61
C GLN A 12 4.70 3.77 -1.49
N SER A 13 4.71 3.32 -2.75
CA SER A 13 3.60 3.57 -3.68
C SER A 13 2.28 2.97 -3.20
N GLU A 14 2.33 1.79 -2.57
CA GLU A 14 1.15 1.16 -1.96
C GLU A 14 0.68 1.91 -0.70
N MET A 15 1.59 2.44 0.12
CA MET A 15 1.20 3.31 1.25
C MET A 15 0.49 4.58 0.79
N ASP A 16 0.99 5.22 -0.28
CA ASP A 16 0.37 6.42 -0.84
C ASP A 16 -1.02 6.10 -1.39
N LEU A 17 -1.16 5.01 -2.15
CA LEU A 17 -2.45 4.52 -2.67
C LEU A 17 -3.45 4.22 -1.55
N TYR A 18 -3.02 3.56 -0.48
CA TYR A 18 -3.87 3.28 0.69
C TYR A 18 -4.46 4.57 1.28
N HIS A 19 -3.64 5.61 1.46
CA HIS A 19 -4.10 6.88 2.01
C HIS A 19 -5.05 7.60 1.05
N ASP A 20 -4.75 7.61 -0.25
CA ASP A 20 -5.59 8.23 -1.27
C ASP A 20 -6.97 7.57 -1.33
N LEU A 21 -7.04 6.24 -1.23
CA LEU A 21 -8.30 5.50 -1.21
C LEU A 21 -9.11 5.77 0.06
N LEU A 22 -8.48 5.89 1.22
CA LEU A 22 -9.18 6.31 2.45
C LEU A 22 -9.68 7.74 2.36
N GLN A 23 -8.92 8.65 1.77
CA GLN A 23 -9.36 10.01 1.56
C GLN A 23 -10.56 10.06 0.58
N LEU A 24 -10.51 9.26 -0.48
CA LEU A 24 -11.58 9.13 -1.46
C LEU A 24 -12.85 8.59 -0.80
N SER A 25 -12.74 7.53 0.01
CA SER A 25 -13.90 6.94 0.70
C SER A 25 -14.56 7.91 1.67
N GLN A 26 -13.78 8.73 2.36
CA GLN A 26 -14.28 9.77 3.28
C GLN A 26 -14.93 10.93 2.52
N ARG A 27 -14.38 11.34 1.37
CA ARG A 27 -14.92 12.42 0.54
C ARG A 27 -16.29 12.08 -0.03
N TYR A 28 -16.52 10.82 -0.38
CA TYR A 28 -17.73 10.35 -1.08
C TYR A 28 -18.66 9.51 -0.20
N VAL A 29 -18.82 9.86 1.08
CA VAL A 29 -19.64 9.08 2.04
C VAL A 29 -21.11 8.91 1.60
N THR A 30 -21.65 9.87 0.84
CA THR A 30 -23.04 9.82 0.33
C THR A 30 -23.18 9.04 -0.98
N GLU A 31 -22.07 8.77 -1.67
CA GLU A 31 -22.02 7.88 -2.83
C GLU A 31 -21.56 6.50 -2.37
N HIS A 32 -22.50 5.69 -1.90
CA HIS A 32 -22.22 4.43 -1.21
C HIS A 32 -21.30 3.48 -1.99
N GLU A 33 -21.45 3.38 -3.31
CA GLU A 33 -20.57 2.52 -4.12
C GLU A 33 -19.12 2.99 -4.11
N VAL A 34 -18.88 4.30 -4.29
CA VAL A 34 -17.54 4.89 -4.24
C VAL A 34 -16.94 4.70 -2.85
N HIS A 35 -17.73 4.96 -1.79
CA HIS A 35 -17.31 4.77 -0.42
C HIS A 35 -16.88 3.33 -0.11
N HIS A 36 -17.72 2.35 -0.48
CA HIS A 36 -17.45 0.93 -0.20
C HIS A 36 -16.28 0.41 -1.02
N VAL A 37 -16.26 0.67 -2.34
CA VAL A 37 -15.17 0.21 -3.21
C VAL A 37 -13.84 0.82 -2.79
N ALA A 38 -13.78 2.12 -2.51
CA ALA A 38 -12.54 2.76 -2.07
C ALA A 38 -12.07 2.19 -0.71
N THR A 39 -12.99 1.89 0.21
CA THR A 39 -12.67 1.26 1.50
C THR A 39 -12.14 -0.17 1.32
N ASP A 40 -12.78 -0.97 0.47
CA ASP A 40 -12.39 -2.35 0.22
C ASP A 40 -11.01 -2.43 -0.46
N VAL A 41 -10.76 -1.57 -1.44
CA VAL A 41 -9.46 -1.50 -2.12
C VAL A 41 -8.38 -0.97 -1.16
N ALA A 42 -8.69 -0.02 -0.28
CA ALA A 42 -7.74 0.43 0.75
C ALA A 42 -7.35 -0.73 1.67
N GLN A 43 -8.32 -1.53 2.12
CA GLN A 43 -8.04 -2.71 2.94
C GLN A 43 -7.20 -3.76 2.18
N TRP A 44 -7.40 -3.89 0.88
CA TRP A 44 -6.57 -4.76 0.04
C TRP A 44 -5.13 -4.24 -0.10
N SER A 45 -4.94 -2.94 -0.36
CA SER A 45 -3.62 -2.30 -0.42
C SER A 45 -2.88 -2.41 0.93
N ARG A 46 -3.57 -2.25 2.07
CA ARG A 46 -2.98 -2.52 3.40
C ARG A 46 -2.44 -3.94 3.55
N LYS A 47 -3.13 -4.94 3.00
CA LYS A 47 -2.64 -6.33 2.99
C LYS A 47 -1.42 -6.48 2.08
N HIS A 48 -1.34 -5.73 0.99
CA HIS A 48 -0.18 -5.73 0.10
C HIS A 48 1.04 -5.11 0.72
N ILE A 49 0.92 -3.96 1.39
CA ILE A 49 2.00 -3.31 2.16
C ILE A 49 2.67 -4.33 3.10
N ALA A 50 1.86 -5.05 3.89
CA ALA A 50 2.37 -6.07 4.81
C ALA A 50 3.09 -7.23 4.09
N LYS A 51 2.59 -7.68 2.94
CA LYS A 51 3.23 -8.73 2.13
C LYS A 51 4.54 -8.26 1.52
N ILE A 52 4.59 -7.03 1.02
CA ILE A 52 5.80 -6.45 0.42
C ILE A 52 6.88 -6.29 1.49
N ALA A 53 6.53 -5.79 2.68
CA ALA A 53 7.46 -5.68 3.80
C ALA A 53 8.01 -7.06 4.22
N ALA A 54 7.14 -8.08 4.31
CA ALA A 54 7.56 -9.44 4.62
C ALA A 54 8.54 -10.00 3.57
N VAL A 55 8.25 -9.81 2.28
CA VAL A 55 9.14 -10.22 1.20
C VAL A 55 10.44 -9.41 1.22
N ALA A 56 10.39 -8.10 1.43
CA ALA A 56 11.58 -7.25 1.46
C ALA A 56 12.57 -7.63 2.56
N ALA A 57 12.08 -8.10 3.70
CA ALA A 57 12.91 -8.64 4.78
C ALA A 57 13.72 -9.87 4.34
N ASP A 58 13.21 -10.68 3.41
CA ASP A 58 13.92 -11.86 2.87
C ASP A 58 14.96 -11.50 1.80
N TYR A 59 14.82 -10.33 1.16
CA TYR A 59 15.68 -9.84 0.08
C TYR A 59 16.64 -8.74 0.53
N ASP A 60 16.97 -8.70 1.82
CA ASP A 60 17.73 -7.62 2.43
C ASP A 60 19.16 -7.48 1.85
N GLU A 61 19.26 -6.72 0.75
CA GLU A 61 20.50 -6.15 0.21
C GLU A 61 20.74 -4.73 0.77
N ILE A 62 19.89 -4.22 1.66
CA ILE A 62 19.90 -2.83 2.15
C ILE A 62 19.44 -2.81 3.63
N GLY A 63 20.28 -3.33 4.51
CA GLY A 63 19.94 -3.63 5.91
C GLY A 63 19.70 -2.46 6.87
N ASP A 64 19.15 -1.33 6.40
CA ASP A 64 18.95 -0.14 7.25
C ASP A 64 17.87 0.87 6.77
N LEU A 65 17.00 0.55 5.80
CA LEU A 65 16.03 1.54 5.23
C LEU A 65 14.55 1.32 5.57
N TRP A 66 14.23 0.65 6.67
CA TRP A 66 12.84 0.45 7.14
C TRP A 66 12.59 1.13 8.48
#